data_AF-A0A210Q676-F1
#
_entry.id   AF-A0A210Q676-F1
#
_cell.length_a   1.000
_cell.length_b   1.000
_cell.length_c   1.000
_cell.angle_alpha   90.00
_cell.angle_beta   90.00
_cell.angle_gamma   90.00
#
_symmetry.space_group_name_H-M   'P 1'
#
loop_
_entity.id
_entity.type
_entity.pdbx_description
1 polymer ?
#
loop_
_entity_poly.entity_id
_entity_poly.type
_entity_poly.pdbx_seq_one_letter_code
_entity_poly.pdbx_strand_id
1 'polypeptide(L)'
;MAAAKYQSSKETTNFARICRLVIDVIPDLFRDLLIARLPSSGLAHVLTNQKGQVFSRLNKQQEKILYPQGGLFQGSVKDLDTSLLYILLRNLGNISPHQNGWGKVPVKADRSLSANIDRLREQRNEAYAHAPNASLSDGEFQARWDIIRQSVEEIQNSELNTGSFVLAVDNILTMRMDPSTEKNFITLIAQIEGEISDVKDRQDVITADMGNLKGEMVGMSVKQDAMETDIVDLQAMSSLSFNLVKHMFSFIEAHSLDVFASK
;
A
#
# COMPACT_ATOMS: atom_id res chain seq x y z
N MET A 1 32.17 -7.30 -1.19
CA MET A 1 30.76 -7.42 -0.74
C MET A 1 30.46 -6.52 0.47
N ALA A 2 30.75 -5.22 0.41
CA ALA A 2 30.40 -4.29 1.49
C ALA A 2 28.95 -3.78 1.41
N ALA A 3 28.37 -3.74 0.20
CA ALA A 3 27.02 -3.23 -0.04
C ALA A 3 25.91 -4.09 0.58
N ALA A 4 26.10 -5.41 0.69
CA ALA A 4 25.11 -6.32 1.29
C ALA A 4 24.85 -6.01 2.78
N LYS A 5 25.83 -5.46 3.50
CA LYS A 5 25.71 -5.11 4.92
C LYS A 5 24.73 -3.95 5.18
N TYR A 6 24.49 -3.10 4.20
CA TYR A 6 23.69 -1.88 4.33
C TYR A 6 22.37 -1.95 3.55
N GLN A 7 21.92 -3.16 3.21
CA GLN A 7 20.62 -3.36 2.59
C GLN A 7 19.49 -3.02 3.56
N SER A 8 18.41 -2.46 3.02
CA SER A 8 17.19 -2.21 3.79
C SER A 8 16.57 -3.54 4.23
N SER A 9 16.06 -3.57 5.45
CA SER A 9 15.31 -4.67 6.01
C SER A 9 14.02 -4.17 6.66
N LYS A 10 13.24 -5.09 7.22
CA LYS A 10 12.08 -4.74 8.03
C LYS A 10 12.50 -3.94 9.26
N GLU A 11 13.59 -4.33 9.90
CA GLU A 11 14.12 -3.70 11.11
C GLU A 11 14.65 -2.29 10.85
N THR A 12 15.28 -2.05 9.70
CA THR A 12 15.69 -0.68 9.31
C THR A 12 14.49 0.20 9.02
N THR A 13 13.41 -0.38 8.46
CA THR A 13 12.12 0.30 8.27
C THR A 13 11.46 0.65 9.59
N ASN A 14 11.43 -0.28 10.55
CA ASN A 14 10.92 -0.05 11.90
C ASN A 14 11.67 1.10 12.59
N PHE A 15 12.99 1.10 12.49
CA PHE A 15 13.82 2.20 13.01
C PHE A 15 13.45 3.54 12.36
N ALA A 16 13.35 3.58 11.02
CA ALA A 16 12.99 4.79 10.28
C ALA A 16 11.61 5.34 10.67
N ARG A 17 10.62 4.48 10.95
CA ARG A 17 9.30 4.88 11.46
C ARG A 17 9.39 5.57 12.81
N ILE A 18 10.17 5.00 13.75
CA ILE A 18 10.37 5.65 15.06
C ILE A 18 11.08 7.00 14.89
N CYS A 19 12.09 7.08 14.02
CA CYS A 19 12.72 8.35 13.69
C CYS A 19 11.69 9.39 13.21
N ARG A 20 10.83 9.03 12.25
CA ARG A 20 9.76 9.92 11.76
C ARG A 20 8.87 10.43 12.90
N LEU A 21 8.46 9.56 13.81
CA LEU A 21 7.64 9.95 14.97
C LEU A 21 8.35 10.97 15.86
N VAL A 22 9.62 10.74 16.21
CA VAL A 22 10.34 11.60 17.16
C VAL A 22 10.84 12.92 16.55
N ILE A 23 10.86 13.02 15.23
CA ILE A 23 11.34 14.18 14.45
C ILE A 23 10.22 15.07 13.97
N ASP A 24 9.10 14.47 13.58
CA ASP A 24 8.00 15.19 12.95
C ASP A 24 6.85 15.32 13.96
N VAL A 25 6.27 14.20 14.39
CA VAL A 25 5.04 14.20 15.19
C VAL A 25 5.24 14.73 16.61
N ILE A 26 6.26 14.25 17.33
CA ILE A 26 6.51 14.67 18.72
C ILE A 26 6.79 16.18 18.84
N PRO A 27 7.68 16.80 18.03
CA PRO A 27 7.87 18.23 18.14
C PRO A 27 6.65 19.04 17.73
N ASP A 28 5.84 18.60 16.75
CA ASP A 28 4.56 19.27 16.46
C ASP A 28 3.61 19.23 17.65
N LEU A 29 3.47 18.07 18.31
CA LEU A 29 2.70 17.93 19.55
C LEU A 29 3.23 18.87 20.64
N PHE A 30 4.55 18.94 20.83
CA PHE A 30 5.17 19.80 21.83
C PHE A 30 5.03 21.29 21.50
N ARG A 31 5.02 21.67 20.22
CA ARG A 31 4.77 23.06 19.78
C ARG A 31 3.35 23.48 20.15
N ASP A 32 2.37 22.66 19.82
CA ASP A 32 0.96 22.96 20.13
C ASP A 32 0.73 22.99 21.64
N LEU A 33 1.32 22.05 22.38
CA LEU A 33 1.29 22.07 23.84
C LEU A 33 1.95 23.33 24.41
N LEU A 34 3.12 23.72 23.90
CA LEU A 34 3.81 24.92 24.37
C LEU A 34 2.94 26.17 24.10
N ILE A 35 2.35 26.28 22.92
CA ILE A 35 1.46 27.38 22.56
C ILE A 35 0.24 27.42 23.50
N ALA A 36 -0.37 26.28 23.80
CA ALA A 36 -1.50 26.18 24.74
C ALA A 36 -1.13 26.59 26.17
N ARG A 37 0.13 26.38 26.58
CA ARG A 37 0.64 26.75 27.92
C ARG A 37 1.21 28.15 28.01
N LEU A 38 1.52 28.79 26.89
CA LEU A 38 2.07 30.15 26.88
C LEU A 38 0.97 31.18 27.21
N PRO A 39 1.31 32.25 27.95
CA PRO A 39 0.43 33.39 28.12
C PRO A 39 0.22 34.11 26.77
N SER A 40 -0.85 34.90 26.67
CA SER A 40 -1.19 35.68 25.48
C SER A 40 -0.09 36.67 25.04
N SER A 41 0.84 37.02 25.93
CA SER A 41 2.02 37.84 25.62
C SER A 41 3.04 37.13 24.71
N GLY A 42 2.92 35.82 24.51
CA GLY A 42 3.77 35.03 23.62
C GLY A 42 5.15 34.68 24.18
N LEU A 43 5.87 33.81 23.45
CA LEU A 43 7.15 33.24 23.89
C LEU A 43 8.24 34.29 24.10
N ALA A 44 8.39 35.28 23.21
CA ALA A 44 9.45 36.29 23.30
C ALA A 44 9.36 37.10 24.61
N HIS A 45 8.15 37.47 25.01
CA HIS A 45 7.92 38.17 26.27
C HIS A 45 8.27 37.30 27.48
N VAL A 46 7.85 36.03 27.47
CA VAL A 46 8.15 35.08 28.56
C VAL A 46 9.64 34.82 28.67
N LEU A 47 10.34 34.61 27.55
CA LEU A 47 11.79 34.39 27.53
C LEU A 47 12.58 35.57 28.13
N THR A 48 12.07 36.79 27.93
CA THR A 48 12.68 38.01 28.48
C THR A 48 12.52 38.07 30.00
N ASN A 49 11.30 37.87 30.49
CA ASN A 49 10.99 38.02 31.92
C ASN A 49 11.41 36.82 32.77
N GLN A 50 11.46 35.63 32.18
CA GLN A 50 11.77 34.37 32.88
C GLN A 50 13.12 33.80 32.46
N LYS A 51 14.04 34.64 31.98
CA LYS A 51 15.38 34.23 31.52
C LYS A 51 16.11 33.33 32.51
N GLY A 52 16.04 33.63 33.81
CA GLY A 52 16.70 32.84 34.85
C GLY A 52 16.24 31.38 34.93
N GLN A 53 15.00 31.08 34.54
CA GLN A 53 14.44 29.72 34.57
C GLN A 53 14.93 28.84 33.41
N VAL A 54 15.26 29.47 32.27
CA VAL A 54 15.60 28.76 31.02
C VAL A 54 17.09 28.81 30.73
N PHE A 55 17.74 29.96 30.89
CA PHE A 55 19.09 30.21 30.39
C PHE A 55 20.13 29.22 30.93
N SER A 56 20.05 28.86 32.22
CA SER A 56 20.96 27.90 32.85
C SER A 56 20.81 26.44 32.37
N ARG A 57 19.78 26.16 31.57
CA ARG A 57 19.48 24.83 31.02
C ARG A 57 19.87 24.67 29.55
N LEU A 58 20.29 25.76 28.90
CA LEU A 58 20.64 25.79 27.49
C LEU A 58 22.13 25.48 27.29
N ASN A 59 22.44 24.88 26.14
CA ASN A 59 23.81 24.89 25.63
C ASN A 59 24.10 26.15 24.80
N LYS A 60 25.37 26.39 24.44
CA LYS A 60 25.78 27.59 23.68
C LYS A 60 25.05 27.80 22.35
N GLN A 61 24.64 26.73 21.66
CA GLN A 61 23.88 26.85 20.40
C GLN A 61 22.43 27.27 20.69
N GLN A 62 21.81 26.63 21.67
CA GLN A 62 20.46 26.93 22.12
C GLN A 62 20.34 28.35 22.70
N GLU A 63 21.35 28.81 23.43
CA GLU A 63 21.46 30.20 23.90
C GLU A 63 21.40 31.18 22.74
N LYS A 64 22.14 30.94 21.65
CA LYS A 64 22.12 31.82 20.47
C LYS A 64 20.77 31.84 19.77
N ILE A 65 20.02 30.74 19.82
CA ILE A 65 18.67 30.65 19.24
C ILE A 65 17.68 31.47 20.06
N LEU A 66 17.64 31.25 21.38
CA LEU A 66 16.64 31.89 22.26
C LEU A 66 17.02 33.31 22.72
N TYR A 67 18.32 33.62 22.75
CA TYR A 67 18.91 34.87 23.24
C TYR A 67 20.01 35.37 22.29
N PRO A 68 19.68 35.74 21.04
CA PRO A 68 20.67 36.23 20.08
C PRO A 68 21.37 37.50 20.55
N GLN A 69 22.63 37.69 20.16
CA GLN A 69 23.36 38.94 20.43
C GLN A 69 22.63 40.10 19.73
N GLY A 70 22.14 41.05 20.53
CA GLY A 70 21.51 42.27 20.03
C GLY A 70 19.99 42.38 20.23
N GLY A 71 19.32 41.42 20.86
CA GLY A 71 17.91 41.64 21.17
C GLY A 71 17.10 40.46 21.69
N LEU A 72 15.78 40.59 21.51
CA LEU A 72 14.76 39.62 21.88
C LEU A 72 14.75 38.42 20.92
N PHE A 73 14.16 37.31 21.35
CA PHE A 73 13.84 36.20 20.46
C PHE A 73 12.93 36.67 19.31
N GLN A 74 13.38 36.47 18.07
CA GLN A 74 12.64 36.83 16.84
C GLN A 74 12.18 35.60 16.04
N GLY A 75 12.52 34.39 16.48
CA GLY A 75 12.14 33.16 15.79
C GLY A 75 10.68 32.78 15.99
N SER A 76 10.25 31.73 15.30
CA SER A 76 8.95 31.10 15.54
C SER A 76 9.11 29.90 16.46
N VAL A 77 8.04 29.58 17.21
CA VAL A 77 7.94 28.29 17.94
C VAL A 77 8.08 27.10 16.97
N LYS A 78 7.67 27.28 15.71
CA LYS A 78 7.79 26.28 14.65
C LYS A 78 9.23 25.90 14.32
N ASP A 79 10.17 26.81 14.52
CA ASP A 79 11.58 26.61 14.18
C ASP A 79 12.37 25.92 15.31
N LEU A 80 11.72 25.69 16.46
CA LEU A 80 12.36 25.07 17.61
C LEU A 80 12.41 23.55 17.45
N ASP A 81 13.56 22.96 17.78
CA ASP A 81 13.75 21.52 17.80
C ASP A 81 13.11 20.88 19.05
N THR A 82 12.98 19.55 19.04
CA THR A 82 12.40 18.80 20.16
C THR A 82 13.14 19.05 21.48
N SER A 83 14.46 19.31 21.44
CA SER A 83 15.27 19.59 22.63
C SER A 83 14.88 20.91 23.29
N LEU A 84 14.79 21.99 22.51
CA LEU A 84 14.37 23.30 22.97
C LEU A 84 12.93 23.28 23.44
N LEU A 85 12.02 22.65 22.68
CA LEU A 85 10.61 22.52 23.06
C LEU A 85 10.46 21.83 24.43
N TYR A 86 11.20 20.73 24.66
CA TYR A 86 11.23 20.07 25.95
C TYR A 86 11.71 20.99 27.08
N ILE A 87 12.81 21.73 26.88
CA ILE A 87 13.35 22.67 27.87
C ILE A 87 12.32 23.76 28.19
N LEU A 88 11.64 24.30 27.18
CA LEU A 88 10.65 25.35 27.35
C LEU A 88 9.40 24.82 28.07
N LEU A 89 8.87 23.67 27.69
CA LEU A 89 7.72 23.05 28.38
C LEU A 89 8.03 22.78 29.86
N ARG A 90 9.20 22.20 30.14
CA ARG A 90 9.65 21.88 31.50
C ARG A 90 9.77 23.12 32.40
N ASN A 91 10.26 24.23 31.88
CA ASN A 91 10.62 25.41 32.69
C ASN A 91 9.61 26.56 32.59
N LEU A 92 8.85 26.66 31.50
CA LEU A 92 7.88 27.75 31.27
C LEU A 92 6.43 27.26 31.22
N GLY A 93 6.18 25.97 31.01
CA GLY A 93 4.82 25.42 30.83
C GLY A 93 3.99 25.32 32.11
N ASN A 94 4.56 25.72 33.26
CA ASN A 94 3.96 25.57 34.60
C ASN A 94 3.46 24.14 34.87
N ILE A 95 4.30 23.14 34.54
CA ILE A 95 3.98 21.72 34.68
C ILE A 95 4.73 21.18 35.90
N SER A 96 4.00 20.66 36.88
CA SER A 96 4.61 20.01 38.04
C SER A 96 5.41 18.78 37.61
N PRO A 97 6.62 18.57 38.18
CA PRO A 97 7.40 17.38 37.89
C PRO A 97 6.66 16.12 38.33
N HIS A 98 6.77 15.05 37.55
CA HIS A 98 6.32 13.74 37.96
C HIS A 98 7.14 13.23 39.15
N GLN A 99 6.72 12.13 39.78
CA GLN A 99 7.23 11.67 41.09
C GLN A 99 8.77 11.55 41.15
N ASN A 100 9.42 11.09 40.09
CA ASN A 100 10.88 10.91 40.06
C ASN A 100 11.64 12.21 39.77
N GLY A 101 10.95 13.24 39.26
CA GLY A 101 11.51 14.50 38.80
C GLY A 101 11.92 14.47 37.33
N TRP A 102 11.93 15.65 36.70
CA TRP A 102 12.22 15.82 35.28
C TRP A 102 13.56 15.24 34.82
N GLY A 103 13.56 14.62 33.65
CA GLY A 103 14.73 14.03 32.99
C GLY A 103 15.09 12.64 33.54
N LYS A 104 14.23 12.05 34.38
CA LYS A 104 14.38 10.69 34.90
C LYS A 104 13.27 9.82 34.36
N VAL A 105 13.50 8.50 34.34
CA VAL A 105 12.51 7.52 33.90
C VAL A 105 11.26 7.62 34.78
N PRO A 106 10.08 7.92 34.22
CA PRO A 106 8.83 7.97 34.99
C PRO A 106 8.37 6.57 35.41
N VAL A 107 7.59 6.48 36.49
CA VAL A 107 6.96 5.22 36.91
C VAL A 107 6.01 4.73 35.81
N LYS A 108 5.98 3.42 35.53
CA LYS A 108 5.22 2.85 34.40
C LYS A 108 3.73 3.21 34.43
N ALA A 109 3.12 3.31 35.62
CA ALA A 109 1.70 3.64 35.79
C ALA A 109 1.40 5.16 35.79
N ASP A 110 2.42 6.01 35.89
CA ASP A 110 2.24 7.46 35.94
C ASP A 110 1.67 7.98 34.62
N ARG A 111 0.55 8.68 34.65
CA ARG A 111 -0.10 9.28 33.46
C ARG A 111 -0.04 10.81 33.46
N SER A 112 0.72 11.40 34.39
CA SER A 112 0.88 12.85 34.44
C SER A 112 1.49 13.41 33.15
N LEU A 113 1.16 14.67 32.85
CA LEU A 113 1.68 15.37 31.68
C LEU A 113 3.21 15.34 31.62
N SER A 114 3.88 15.63 32.74
CA SER A 114 5.35 15.63 32.81
C SER A 114 5.94 14.25 32.58
N ALA A 115 5.31 13.17 33.08
CA ALA A 115 5.73 11.81 32.80
C ALA A 115 5.63 11.47 31.29
N ASN A 116 4.53 11.85 30.63
CA ASN A 116 4.37 11.60 29.20
C ASN A 116 5.36 12.41 28.36
N ILE A 117 5.64 13.67 28.72
CA ILE A 117 6.67 14.48 28.06
C ILE A 117 8.06 13.83 28.22
N ASP A 118 8.43 13.37 29.42
CA ASP A 118 9.73 12.72 29.63
C ASP A 118 9.85 11.37 28.91
N ARG A 119 8.76 10.60 28.79
CA ARG A 119 8.75 9.38 27.94
C ARG A 119 9.06 9.72 26.49
N LEU A 120 8.40 10.74 25.93
CA LEU A 120 8.64 11.15 24.54
C LEU A 120 10.05 11.72 24.32
N ARG A 121 10.58 12.49 25.29
CA ARG A 121 11.99 12.90 25.29
C ARG A 121 12.92 11.69 25.24
N GLU A 122 12.66 10.69 26.07
CA GLU A 122 13.51 9.49 26.16
C GLU A 122 13.46 8.71 24.86
N GLN A 123 12.27 8.52 24.26
CA GLN A 123 12.16 7.88 22.95
C GLN A 123 12.98 8.60 21.88
N ARG A 124 12.99 9.94 21.88
CA ARG A 124 13.86 10.70 20.98
C ARG A 124 15.34 10.42 21.25
N ASN A 125 15.77 10.44 22.51
CA ASN A 125 17.18 10.21 22.87
C ASN A 125 17.64 8.80 22.48
N GLU A 126 16.82 7.79 22.76
CA GLU A 126 17.10 6.40 22.38
C GLU A 126 17.20 6.24 20.86
N ALA A 127 16.37 6.94 20.08
CA ALA A 127 16.44 6.90 18.62
C ALA A 127 17.72 7.54 18.05
N TYR A 128 18.21 8.61 18.70
CA TYR A 128 19.21 9.50 18.10
C TYR A 128 20.59 9.49 18.74
N ALA A 129 20.63 9.49 20.07
CA ALA A 129 21.85 9.63 20.84
C ALA A 129 22.42 8.27 21.27
N HIS A 130 21.56 7.27 21.42
CA HIS A 130 21.93 5.98 22.01
C HIS A 130 21.72 4.78 21.09
N ALA A 131 21.11 4.97 19.92
CA ALA A 131 20.96 3.91 18.93
C ALA A 131 22.34 3.41 18.43
N PRO A 132 22.69 2.12 18.65
CA PRO A 132 23.98 1.59 18.22
C PRO A 132 24.05 1.34 16.70
N ASN A 133 22.88 1.23 16.06
CA ASN A 133 22.71 1.04 14.62
C ASN A 133 21.29 1.45 14.22
N ALA A 134 21.03 1.55 12.91
CA ALA A 134 19.72 1.89 12.35
C ALA A 134 18.83 0.64 12.17
N SER A 135 18.78 -0.24 13.17
CA SER A 135 17.99 -1.46 13.15
C SER A 135 17.18 -1.56 14.44
N LEU A 136 15.91 -1.96 14.33
CA LEU A 136 15.03 -2.13 15.47
C LEU A 136 14.19 -3.39 15.28
N SER A 137 14.33 -4.35 16.21
CA SER A 137 13.54 -5.59 16.16
C SER A 137 12.05 -5.30 16.27
N ASP A 138 11.20 -6.23 15.82
CA ASP A 138 9.74 -6.06 15.90
C ASP A 138 9.25 -5.86 17.35
N GLY A 139 9.85 -6.55 18.32
CA GLY A 139 9.49 -6.42 19.74
C GLY A 139 9.87 -5.06 20.32
N GLU A 140 11.08 -4.57 20.02
CA GLU A 140 11.51 -3.24 20.45
C GLU A 140 10.72 -2.14 19.74
N PHE A 141 10.44 -2.31 18.46
CA PHE A 141 9.60 -1.42 17.68
C PHE A 141 8.22 -1.28 18.31
N GLN A 142 7.53 -2.40 18.56
CA GLN A 142 6.20 -2.38 19.16
C GLN A 142 6.21 -1.74 20.55
N ALA A 143 7.17 -2.10 21.40
CA ALA A 143 7.27 -1.53 22.74
C ALA A 143 7.46 0.00 22.73
N ARG A 144 8.33 0.50 21.83
CA ARG A 144 8.56 1.94 21.67
C ARG A 144 7.36 2.64 21.05
N TRP A 145 6.73 2.01 20.06
CA TRP A 145 5.51 2.49 19.42
C TRP A 145 4.39 2.70 20.44
N ASP A 146 4.12 1.69 21.27
CA ASP A 146 3.07 1.74 22.30
C ASP A 146 3.32 2.88 23.30
N ILE A 147 4.57 3.06 23.73
CA ILE A 147 4.96 4.17 24.62
C ILE A 147 4.70 5.52 23.95
N ILE A 148 5.10 5.68 22.69
CA ILE A 148 4.90 6.93 21.94
C ILE A 148 3.40 7.20 21.77
N ARG A 149 2.67 6.25 21.20
CA ARG A 149 1.24 6.39 20.92
C ARG A 149 0.44 6.72 22.18
N GLN A 150 0.68 5.99 23.27
CA GLN A 150 0.01 6.23 24.55
C GLN A 150 0.35 7.62 25.12
N SER A 151 1.63 8.02 25.10
CA SER A 151 2.03 9.33 25.62
C SER A 151 1.47 10.49 24.78
N VAL A 152 1.42 10.32 23.46
CA VAL A 152 0.78 11.28 22.53
C VAL A 152 -0.71 11.39 22.82
N GLU A 153 -1.40 10.26 22.98
CA GLU A 153 -2.83 10.20 23.29
C GLU A 153 -3.17 10.90 24.61
N GLU A 154 -2.42 10.61 25.67
CA GLU A 154 -2.61 11.25 26.97
C GLU A 154 -2.42 12.78 26.89
N ILE A 155 -1.37 13.25 26.21
CA ILE A 155 -1.11 14.69 26.06
C ILE A 155 -2.21 15.37 25.24
N GLN A 156 -2.55 14.84 24.06
CA GLN A 156 -3.53 15.49 23.20
C GLN A 156 -4.92 15.55 23.87
N ASN A 157 -5.31 14.50 24.60
CA ASN A 157 -6.63 14.40 25.22
C ASN A 157 -6.74 15.32 26.43
N SER A 158 -5.66 15.45 27.21
CA SER A 158 -5.65 16.30 28.41
C SER A 158 -5.44 17.79 28.11
N GLU A 159 -4.68 18.14 27.06
CA GLU A 159 -4.21 19.51 26.88
C GLU A 159 -4.69 20.19 25.58
N LEU A 160 -5.00 19.41 24.54
CA LEU A 160 -5.19 19.96 23.18
C LEU A 160 -6.59 19.71 22.59
N ASN A 161 -7.35 18.77 23.16
CA ASN A 161 -8.70 18.38 22.70
C ASN A 161 -8.74 18.09 21.18
N THR A 162 -7.73 17.37 20.68
CA THR A 162 -7.62 16.95 19.28
C THR A 162 -7.30 15.46 19.18
N GLY A 163 -7.73 14.82 18.10
CA GLY A 163 -7.36 13.44 17.73
C GLY A 163 -6.23 13.36 16.68
N SER A 164 -5.77 14.49 16.17
CA SER A 164 -4.90 14.55 14.98
C SER A 164 -3.53 13.92 15.19
N PHE A 165 -2.96 13.99 16.39
CA PHE A 165 -1.62 13.46 16.65
C PHE A 165 -1.61 11.94 16.74
N VAL A 166 -2.56 11.32 17.44
CA VAL A 166 -2.70 9.86 17.43
C VAL A 166 -2.96 9.34 16.01
N LEU A 167 -3.80 10.03 15.22
CA LEU A 167 -4.00 9.68 13.81
C LEU A 167 -2.69 9.78 13.00
N ALA A 168 -1.88 10.81 13.23
CA ALA A 168 -0.58 10.95 12.57
C ALA A 168 0.39 9.82 12.97
N VAL A 169 0.40 9.43 14.25
CA VAL A 169 1.17 8.26 14.72
C VAL A 169 0.69 7.02 13.97
N ASP A 170 -0.60 6.70 14.02
CA ASP A 170 -1.17 5.48 13.41
C ASP A 170 -0.95 5.43 11.89
N ASN A 171 -1.02 6.57 11.20
CA ASN A 171 -0.73 6.63 9.77
C ASN A 171 0.73 6.27 9.44
N ILE A 172 1.70 6.66 10.28
CA ILE A 172 3.12 6.30 10.06
C ILE A 172 3.35 4.78 10.12
N LEU A 173 2.51 4.03 10.85
CA LEU A 173 2.61 2.57 10.94
C LEU A 173 2.40 1.91 9.58
N THR A 174 1.41 2.40 8.84
CA THR A 174 0.99 1.85 7.55
C THR A 174 1.62 2.59 6.36
N MET A 175 2.21 3.76 6.60
CA MET A 175 2.84 4.59 5.58
C MET A 175 3.95 3.83 4.85
N ARG A 176 3.98 4.08 3.54
CA ARG A 176 4.92 3.48 2.61
C ARG A 176 6.23 4.25 2.67
N MET A 177 7.34 3.52 2.71
CA MET A 177 8.67 4.12 2.78
C MET A 177 9.17 4.61 1.43
N ASP A 178 8.66 4.04 0.33
CA ASP A 178 8.99 4.44 -1.04
C ASP A 178 7.72 4.57 -1.90
N PRO A 179 7.08 5.75 -1.88
CA PRO A 179 5.88 6.01 -2.67
C PRO A 179 6.11 5.90 -4.18
N SER A 180 7.35 6.09 -4.65
CA SER A 180 7.67 6.06 -6.08
C SER A 180 7.67 4.65 -6.63
N THR A 181 8.29 3.71 -5.90
CA THR A 181 8.29 2.29 -6.23
C THR A 181 6.88 1.71 -6.17
N GLU A 182 6.09 2.07 -5.15
CA GLU A 182 4.69 1.67 -5.07
C GLU A 182 3.88 2.16 -6.27
N LYS A 183 4.02 3.44 -6.64
CA LYS A 183 3.34 4.00 -7.81
C LYS A 183 3.69 3.23 -9.08
N ASN A 184 4.97 2.88 -9.27
CA ASN A 184 5.41 2.09 -10.41
C ASN A 184 4.73 0.71 -10.44
N PHE A 185 4.65 0.03 -9.29
CA PHE A 185 3.95 -1.26 -9.20
C PHE A 185 2.45 -1.13 -9.48
N ILE A 186 1.79 -0.09 -8.95
CA ILE A 186 0.37 0.18 -9.23
C ILE A 186 0.15 0.38 -10.74
N THR A 187 1.01 1.17 -11.40
CA THR A 187 0.93 1.38 -12.85
C THR A 187 1.12 0.09 -13.63
N LEU A 188 2.10 -0.74 -13.23
CA LEU A 188 2.34 -2.03 -13.90
C LEU A 188 1.16 -2.99 -13.73
N ILE A 189 0.55 -3.05 -12.54
CA ILE A 189 -0.64 -3.87 -12.28
C ILE A 189 -1.80 -3.43 -13.17
N ALA A 190 -2.07 -2.12 -13.26
CA ALA A 190 -3.12 -1.59 -14.11
C ALA A 190 -2.89 -1.92 -15.61
N GLN A 191 -1.64 -1.91 -16.07
CA GLN A 191 -1.31 -2.32 -17.44
C GLN A 191 -1.61 -3.82 -17.66
N ILE A 192 -1.19 -4.67 -16.71
CA ILE A 192 -1.45 -6.12 -16.77
C ILE A 192 -2.96 -6.40 -16.80
N GLU A 193 -3.75 -5.70 -15.99
CA GLU A 193 -5.21 -5.82 -15.98
C GLU A 193 -5.82 -5.47 -17.35
N GLY A 194 -5.29 -4.43 -18.02
CA GLY A 194 -5.69 -4.08 -19.38
C GLY A 194 -5.35 -5.18 -20.39
N GLU A 195 -4.11 -5.67 -20.39
CA GLU A 195 -3.67 -6.75 -21.28
C GLU A 195 -4.48 -8.05 -21.06
N ILE A 196 -4.82 -8.38 -19.81
CA ILE A 196 -5.68 -9.53 -19.47
C ILE A 196 -7.09 -9.33 -20.04
N SER A 197 -7.64 -8.12 -19.97
CA SER A 197 -8.95 -7.81 -20.57
C SER A 197 -8.92 -8.01 -22.09
N ASP A 198 -7.90 -7.48 -22.77
CA ASP A 198 -7.75 -7.62 -24.22
C ASP A 198 -7.60 -9.10 -24.64
N VAL A 199 -6.83 -9.88 -23.88
CA VAL A 199 -6.67 -11.33 -24.13
C VAL A 199 -8.00 -12.05 -23.96
N LYS A 200 -8.79 -11.69 -22.95
CA LYS A 200 -10.11 -12.27 -22.71
C LYS A 200 -11.08 -11.97 -23.84
N ASP A 201 -11.13 -10.73 -24.32
CA ASP A 201 -11.97 -10.34 -25.45
C ASP A 201 -11.60 -11.13 -26.71
N ARG A 202 -10.29 -11.28 -26.98
CA ARG A 202 -9.80 -12.11 -28.09
C ARG A 202 -10.16 -13.59 -27.92
N GLN A 203 -10.12 -14.11 -26.69
CA GLN A 203 -10.51 -15.49 -26.40
C GLN A 203 -12.00 -15.73 -26.65
N ASP A 204 -12.86 -14.78 -26.27
CA ASP A 204 -14.31 -14.86 -26.49
C ASP A 204 -14.64 -14.88 -27.99
N VAL A 205 -13.98 -14.02 -28.79
CA VAL A 205 -14.10 -14.02 -30.26
C VAL A 205 -13.67 -15.36 -30.86
N ILE A 206 -12.48 -15.87 -30.48
CA ILE A 206 -11.99 -17.17 -30.97
C ILE A 206 -12.95 -18.30 -30.59
N THR A 207 -13.53 -18.25 -29.38
CA THR A 207 -14.50 -19.25 -28.91
C THR A 207 -15.77 -19.23 -29.75
N ALA A 208 -16.27 -18.04 -30.10
CA ALA A 208 -17.42 -17.89 -30.98
C ALA A 208 -17.14 -18.42 -32.40
N ASP A 209 -15.98 -18.06 -32.98
CA ASP A 209 -15.57 -18.50 -34.33
C ASP A 209 -15.40 -20.03 -34.40
N MET A 210 -14.81 -20.64 -33.37
CA MET A 210 -14.72 -22.11 -33.27
C MET A 210 -16.11 -22.76 -33.21
N GLY A 211 -17.08 -22.13 -32.53
CA GLY A 211 -18.47 -22.58 -32.49
C GLY A 211 -19.12 -22.55 -33.88
N ASN A 212 -18.92 -21.47 -34.63
CA ASN A 212 -19.44 -21.32 -35.99
C ASN A 212 -18.82 -22.36 -36.95
N LEU A 213 -17.49 -22.50 -36.96
CA LEU A 213 -16.79 -23.48 -37.79
C LEU A 213 -17.23 -24.91 -37.50
N LYS A 214 -17.46 -25.26 -36.23
CA LYS A 214 -17.99 -26.56 -35.84
C LYS A 214 -19.39 -26.78 -36.42
N GLY A 215 -20.25 -25.77 -36.41
CA GLY A 215 -21.57 -25.81 -37.02
C GLY A 215 -21.52 -26.02 -38.54
N GLU A 216 -20.66 -25.27 -39.24
CA GLU A 216 -20.44 -25.42 -40.69
C GLU A 216 -19.92 -26.82 -41.04
N MET A 217 -18.96 -27.35 -40.28
CA MET A 217 -18.40 -28.69 -40.49
C MET A 217 -19.45 -29.79 -40.33
N VAL A 218 -20.31 -29.71 -39.30
CA VAL A 218 -21.45 -30.63 -39.14
C VAL A 218 -22.41 -30.52 -40.33
N GLY A 219 -22.73 -29.29 -40.76
CA GLY A 219 -23.59 -29.06 -41.93
C GLY A 219 -23.02 -29.63 -43.23
N MET A 220 -21.70 -29.55 -43.44
CA MET A 220 -21.03 -30.18 -44.58
C MET A 220 -21.06 -31.70 -44.49
N SER A 221 -20.83 -32.29 -43.32
CA SER A 221 -20.91 -33.74 -43.12
C SER A 221 -22.29 -34.29 -43.50
N VAL A 222 -23.37 -33.62 -43.06
CA VAL A 222 -24.74 -34.03 -43.41
C VAL A 222 -24.98 -33.96 -44.92
N LYS A 223 -24.49 -32.91 -45.59
CA LYS A 223 -24.59 -32.80 -47.06
C LYS A 223 -23.79 -33.87 -47.78
N GLN A 224 -22.64 -34.28 -47.22
CA GLN A 224 -21.84 -35.38 -47.75
C GLN A 224 -22.57 -36.73 -47.63
N ASP A 225 -23.16 -37.02 -46.46
CA ASP A 225 -23.94 -38.24 -46.24
C ASP A 225 -25.16 -38.32 -47.18
N ALA A 226 -25.84 -37.19 -47.40
CA ALA A 226 -26.94 -37.10 -48.36
C ALA A 226 -26.48 -37.36 -49.80
N MET A 227 -25.36 -36.77 -50.22
CA MET A 227 -24.79 -37.00 -51.55
C MET A 227 -24.35 -38.45 -51.75
N GLU A 228 -23.78 -39.09 -50.73
CA GLU A 228 -23.41 -40.50 -50.78
C GLU A 228 -24.64 -41.40 -50.95
N THR A 229 -25.75 -41.07 -50.29
CA THR A 229 -27.05 -41.74 -50.46
C THR A 229 -27.59 -41.59 -51.88
N ASP A 230 -27.62 -40.35 -52.42
CA ASP A 230 -28.08 -40.07 -53.78
C ASP A 230 -27.25 -40.84 -54.84
N ILE A 231 -25.94 -40.97 -54.63
CA ILE A 231 -25.05 -41.75 -55.50
C ILE A 231 -25.43 -43.23 -55.50
N VAL A 232 -25.70 -43.82 -54.32
CA VAL A 232 -26.13 -45.23 -54.21
C VAL A 232 -27.45 -45.45 -54.95
N ASP A 233 -28.42 -44.54 -54.80
CA ASP A 233 -29.72 -44.63 -55.48
C ASP A 233 -29.58 -44.54 -57.00
N LEU A 234 -28.74 -43.62 -57.51
CA LEU A 234 -28.43 -43.52 -58.94
C LEU A 234 -27.79 -44.79 -59.50
N GLN A 235 -26.86 -45.40 -58.76
CA GLN A 235 -26.23 -46.67 -59.14
C GLN A 235 -27.27 -47.81 -59.18
N ALA A 236 -28.18 -47.87 -58.20
CA ALA A 236 -29.25 -48.85 -58.17
C ALA A 236 -30.20 -48.70 -59.38
N MET A 237 -30.65 -47.49 -59.69
CA MET A 237 -31.49 -47.22 -60.88
C MET A 237 -30.78 -47.56 -62.19
N SER A 238 -29.49 -47.24 -62.31
CA SER A 238 -28.69 -47.61 -63.49
C SER A 238 -28.63 -49.14 -63.66
N SER A 239 -28.41 -49.88 -62.58
CA SER A 239 -28.41 -51.35 -62.62
C SER A 239 -29.77 -51.94 -63.04
N LEU A 240 -30.87 -51.35 -62.55
CA LEU A 240 -32.23 -51.77 -62.90
C LEU A 240 -32.53 -51.54 -64.38
N SER A 241 -32.16 -50.36 -64.90
CA SER A 241 -32.35 -50.04 -66.33
C SER A 241 -31.51 -50.93 -67.24
N PHE A 242 -30.25 -51.21 -66.87
CA PHE A 242 -29.41 -52.15 -67.61
C PHE A 242 -30.01 -53.56 -67.65
N ASN A 243 -30.52 -54.05 -66.51
CA ASN A 243 -31.20 -55.35 -66.43
C ASN A 243 -32.48 -55.38 -67.28
N LEU A 244 -33.27 -54.30 -67.29
CA LEU A 244 -34.48 -54.21 -68.11
C LEU A 244 -34.15 -54.27 -69.61
N VAL A 245 -33.14 -53.50 -70.06
CA VAL A 245 -32.67 -53.52 -71.46
C VAL A 245 -32.18 -54.92 -71.84
N LYS A 246 -31.43 -55.59 -70.97
CA LYS A 246 -30.97 -56.97 -71.19
C LYS A 246 -32.14 -57.93 -71.35
N HIS A 247 -33.16 -57.84 -70.48
CA HIS A 247 -34.37 -58.66 -70.59
C HIS A 247 -35.15 -58.41 -71.88
N MET A 248 -35.30 -57.14 -72.30
CA MET A 248 -35.94 -56.81 -73.58
C MET A 248 -35.19 -57.40 -74.77
N PHE A 249 -33.85 -57.32 -74.79
CA PHE A 249 -33.03 -57.94 -75.83
C PHE A 249 -33.23 -59.45 -75.89
N SER A 250 -33.15 -60.15 -74.75
CA SER A 250 -33.37 -61.60 -74.69
C SER A 250 -34.78 -62.00 -75.13
N PHE A 251 -35.81 -61.22 -74.80
CA PHE A 251 -37.18 -61.46 -75.26
C PHE A 251 -37.32 -61.33 -76.78
N ILE A 252 -36.70 -60.31 -77.37
CA ILE A 252 -36.68 -60.10 -78.82
C ILE A 252 -35.95 -61.26 -79.52
N GLU A 253 -34.79 -61.69 -79.01
CA GLU A 253 -34.05 -62.83 -79.56
C GLU A 253 -34.89 -64.12 -79.55
N ALA A 254 -35.56 -64.42 -78.43
CA ALA A 254 -36.42 -65.59 -78.30
C ALA A 254 -37.61 -65.56 -79.28
N HIS A 255 -38.29 -64.42 -79.41
CA HIS A 255 -39.41 -64.28 -80.35
C HIS A 255 -38.97 -64.31 -81.82
N SER A 256 -37.79 -63.79 -82.13
CA SER A 256 -37.22 -63.89 -83.48
C SER A 256 -36.96 -65.37 -83.83
N LEU A 257 -36.43 -66.15 -82.89
CA LEU A 257 -36.20 -67.60 -83.08
C LEU A 257 -37.51 -68.38 -83.27
N ASP A 258 -38.57 -68.07 -82.51
CA ASP A 258 -39.89 -68.73 -82.66
C ASP A 258 -40.57 -68.42 -84.01
N VAL A 259 -40.46 -67.18 -84.51
CA VAL A 259 -40.98 -66.80 -85.84
C VAL A 259 -40.24 -67.53 -86.97
N PHE A 260 -38.95 -67.81 -86.80
CA PHE A 260 -38.18 -68.61 -87.75
C PHE A 260 -38.44 -70.11 -87.65
N ALA A 261 -38.84 -70.63 -86.48
CA ALA A 261 -39.17 -72.03 -86.28
C ALA A 261 -40.58 -72.43 -86.74
N SER A 262 -41.50 -71.46 -86.91
CA SER A 262 -42.89 -71.72 -87.31
C SER A 262 -43.17 -71.58 -88.83
N LYS A 263 -42.14 -71.62 -89.68
CA LYS A 263 -42.24 -71.75 -91.15
C LYS A 263 -41.87 -73.16 -91.60
#